data_AF-A0A4S4MLD5-F1
#
_entry.id   AF-A0A4S4MLD5-F1
#
_cell.length_a   1.000
_cell.length_b   1.000
_cell.length_c   1.000
_cell.angle_alpha   90.00
_cell.angle_beta   90.00
_cell.angle_gamma   90.00
#
_symmetry.space_group_name_H-M   'P 1'
#
loop_
_entity.id
_entity.type
_entity.pdbx_description
1 polymer ?
#
loop_
_entity_poly.entity_id
_entity_poly.type
_entity_poly.pdbx_seq_one_letter_code
_entity_poly.pdbx_strand_id
1 'polypeptide(L)' 'MSRVLLSKTLDPVLGVFTGVFAYYLYENNPRTAPPQEDRLVELLRWKWAKRGRDEGSRSAQDETVDWQAIVQEASKKE' A
#
# COMPACT_ATOMS: atom_id res chain seq x y z
N MET A 1 -14.68 10.44 -36.10
CA MET A 1 -15.47 10.64 -34.87
C MET A 1 -14.70 10.06 -33.68
N SER A 2 -13.89 10.88 -33.01
CA SER A 2 -13.25 10.48 -31.76
C SER A 2 -14.31 10.51 -30.66
N ARG A 3 -14.65 9.35 -30.10
CA ARG A 3 -15.51 9.29 -28.92
C ARG A 3 -14.76 9.98 -27.79
N VAL A 4 -15.35 11.07 -27.31
CA VAL A 4 -14.85 11.88 -26.20
C VAL A 4 -14.80 11.03 -24.94
N LEU A 5 -13.59 10.56 -24.61
CA LEU A 5 -13.23 10.17 -23.25
C LEU A 5 -13.50 11.40 -22.38
N LEU A 6 -14.50 11.32 -21.50
CA LEU A 6 -14.98 12.44 -20.68
C LEU A 6 -13.84 13.04 -19.83
N SER A 7 -12.78 12.26 -19.59
CA SER A 7 -11.40 12.71 -19.40
C SER A 7 -10.47 11.49 -19.41
N LYS A 8 -9.21 11.68 -19.81
CA LYS A 8 -8.19 10.61 -19.94
C LYS A 8 -7.88 9.88 -18.61
N THR A 9 -8.33 10.43 -17.49
CA THR A 9 -8.11 9.93 -16.13
C THR A 9 -9.39 9.40 -15.46
N LEU A 10 -10.58 9.89 -15.82
CA LEU A 10 -11.83 9.50 -15.17
C LEU A 10 -12.30 8.11 -15.61
N ASP A 11 -12.18 7.78 -16.90
CA ASP A 11 -12.53 6.43 -17.40
C ASP A 11 -11.77 5.29 -16.70
N PRO A 12 -10.43 5.34 -16.55
CA PRO A 12 -9.71 4.28 -15.84
C PRO A 12 -10.02 4.27 -14.34
N VAL A 13 -10.20 5.44 -13.70
CA VAL A 13 -10.59 5.51 -12.29
C VAL A 13 -11.96 4.88 -12.07
N LEU A 14 -12.94 5.20 -12.92
CA LEU A 14 -14.27 4.61 -12.88
C LEU A 14 -14.22 3.13 -13.19
N GLY A 15 -13.40 2.68 -14.14
CA GLY A 15 -13.23 1.26 -14.45
C GLY A 15 -12.67 0.46 -13.28
N VAL A 16 -11.61 0.96 -12.63
CA VAL A 16 -11.03 0.32 -11.44
C VAL A 16 -12.01 0.33 -10.28
N PHE A 17 -12.66 1.47 -10.02
CA PHE A 17 -13.66 1.58 -8.96
C PHE A 17 -14.83 0.61 -9.17
N THR A 18 -15.35 0.56 -10.40
CA THR A 18 -16.45 -0.34 -10.76
C THR A 18 -16.05 -1.80 -10.62
N GLY A 19 -14.81 -2.15 -11.01
CA GLY A 19 -14.27 -3.50 -10.81
C GLY A 19 -14.16 -3.89 -9.34
N VAL A 20 -13.63 -3.01 -8.49
CA VAL A 20 -13.55 -3.23 -7.04
C VAL A 20 -14.94 -3.35 -6.41
N PHE A 21 -15.89 -2.51 -6.83
CA PHE A 21 -17.25 -2.54 -6.33
C PHE A 21 -17.99 -3.83 -6.72
N ALA A 22 -17.85 -4.28 -7.97
CA ALA A 22 -18.39 -5.55 -8.43
C ALA A 22 -17.81 -6.74 -7.65
N TYR A 23 -16.51 -6.72 -7.38
CA TYR A 23 -15.85 -7.72 -6.55
C TYR A 23 -16.37 -7.70 -5.10
N TYR A 24 -16.55 -6.52 -4.50
CA TYR A 24 -17.12 -6.38 -3.17
C TYR A 24 -18.55 -6.97 -3.08
N LEU A 25 -19.36 -6.76 -4.11
CA LEU A 25 -20.70 -7.36 -4.17
C LEU A 25 -20.63 -8.89 -4.32
N TYR A 26 -19.71 -9.39 -5.15
CA TYR A 26 -19.46 -10.82 -5.30
C TYR A 26 -19.09 -11.49 -3.97
N GLU A 27 -18.22 -10.84 -3.18
CA GLU A 27 -17.76 -11.35 -1.89
C GLU A 27 -18.84 -11.32 -0.78
N ASN A 28 -19.77 -10.37 -0.83
CA ASN A 28 -20.90 -10.27 0.11
C ASN A 28 -22.09 -11.14 -0.27
N ASN A 29 -22.06 -11.87 -1.39
CA ASN A 29 -23.14 -12.77 -1.75
C ASN A 29 -23.07 -14.05 -0.87
N PRO A 30 -24.10 -14.33 -0.05
CA PRO A 30 -24.08 -15.43 0.93
C PRO A 30 -24.06 -16.83 0.31
N ARG A 31 -24.24 -16.94 -1.02
CA ARG A 31 -24.21 -18.21 -1.77
C ARG A 31 -22.85 -18.55 -2.39
N THR A 32 -21.97 -17.56 -2.53
CA THR A 32 -20.67 -17.69 -3.22
C THR A 32 -19.52 -17.07 -2.44
N ALA A 33 -19.78 -16.65 -1.20
CA ALA A 33 -18.79 -16.02 -0.34
C ALA A 33 -17.59 -16.97 -0.19
N PRO A 34 -16.41 -16.59 -0.71
CA PRO A 34 -15.20 -17.37 -0.50
C PRO A 34 -14.85 -17.36 1.01
N PRO A 35 -14.04 -18.34 1.46
CA PRO A 35 -13.53 -18.38 2.83
C PRO A 35 -12.94 -17.03 3.24
N GLN A 36 -13.12 -16.63 4.50
CA GLN A 36 -12.69 -15.29 4.97
C GLN A 36 -11.18 -15.03 4.78
N GLU A 37 -10.40 -16.10 4.73
CA GLU A 37 -8.96 -16.12 4.49
C GLU A 37 -8.54 -15.90 3.03
N ASP A 38 -9.44 -16.10 2.05
CA ASP A 38 -9.19 -15.84 0.62
C ASP A 38 -9.61 -14.44 0.17
N ARG A 39 -10.12 -13.61 1.09
CA ARG A 39 -10.62 -12.26 0.77
C ARG A 39 -9.46 -11.31 0.47
N LEU A 40 -9.60 -10.49 -0.56
CA LEU A 40 -8.60 -9.46 -0.88
C LEU A 40 -8.36 -8.49 0.29
N VAL A 41 -9.38 -8.23 1.11
CA VAL A 41 -9.28 -7.37 2.29
C VAL A 41 -8.32 -7.95 3.32
N GLU A 42 -8.34 -9.27 3.51
CA GLU A 42 -7.48 -9.95 4.49
C GLU A 42 -6.02 -9.94 4.03
N LEU A 43 -5.79 -10.13 2.73
CA LEU A 43 -4.46 -9.99 2.11
C LEU A 43 -3.93 -8.55 2.18
N LEU A 44 -4.79 -7.55 1.98
CA LEU A 44 -4.43 -6.13 2.14
C LEU A 44 -4.08 -5.81 3.59
N ARG A 45 -4.86 -6.33 4.55
CA ARG A 45 -4.59 -6.22 5.99
C ARG A 45 -3.24 -6.82 6.34
N TRP A 46 -2.94 -8.03 5.87
CA TRP A 46 -1.63 -8.66 6.05
C TRP A 46 -0.50 -7.81 5.44
N LYS A 47 -0.68 -7.28 4.23
CA LYS A 47 0.32 -6.46 3.55
C LYS A 47 0.62 -5.17 4.30
N TRP A 48 -0.40 -4.48 4.81
CA TRP A 48 -0.22 -3.28 5.64
C TRP A 48 0.44 -3.61 6.99
N ALA A 49 0.02 -4.69 7.64
CA ALA A 49 0.66 -5.17 8.88
C ALA A 49 2.13 -5.57 8.66
N LYS A 50 2.46 -6.13 7.50
CA LYS A 50 3.84 -6.44 7.11
C LYS A 50 4.66 -5.17 6.87
N ARG A 51 4.09 -4.19 6.16
CA ARG A 51 4.77 -2.92 5.86
C ARG A 51 5.11 -2.13 7.13
N GLY A 52 4.22 -2.08 8.11
CA GLY A 52 4.50 -1.44 9.41
C GLY A 52 5.63 -2.13 10.21
N ARG A 53 5.80 -3.46 10.04
CA ARG A 53 6.93 -4.19 10.65
C ARG A 53 8.26 -3.90 9.96
N ASP A 54 8.25 -3.77 8.63
CA ASP A 54 9.43 -3.43 7.84
C ASP A 54 9.84 -1.95 8.07
N GLU A 55 8.88 -1.05 8.26
CA GLU A 55 9.12 0.36 8.59
C GLU A 55 9.64 0.54 10.03
N GLY A 56 9.12 -0.24 11.00
CA GLY A 56 9.63 -0.26 12.38
C GLY A 56 11.07 -0.77 12.51
N SER A 57 11.47 -1.71 11.64
CA SER A 57 12.84 -2.25 11.62
C SER A 57 13.83 -1.37 10.86
N ARG A 58 13.38 -0.57 9.87
CA ARG A 58 14.18 0.50 9.26
C ARG A 58 14.38 1.69 10.18
N SER A 59 13.33 2.13 10.89
CA SER A 59 13.42 3.25 11.83
C SER A 59 14.27 2.91 13.06
N ALA A 60 14.23 1.67 13.56
CA ALA A 60 15.17 1.21 14.59
C ALA A 60 16.63 1.15 14.11
N GLN A 61 16.88 0.87 12.82
CA GLN A 61 18.23 0.95 12.24
C GLN A 61 18.70 2.40 12.04
N ASP A 62 17.83 3.30 11.58
CA ASP A 62 18.16 4.73 11.42
C ASP A 62 18.44 5.41 12.77
N GLU A 63 17.78 5.00 13.86
CA GLU A 63 18.04 5.53 15.21
C GLU A 63 19.42 5.11 15.76
N THR A 64 19.96 3.96 15.31
CA THR A 64 21.32 3.52 15.68
C THR A 64 22.44 4.19 14.89
N VAL A 65 22.12 4.88 13.78
CA VAL A 65 23.09 5.67 13.02
C VAL A 65 23.26 7.02 13.73
N ASP A 66 24.20 7.07 14.68
CA ASP A 66 24.50 8.28 15.44
C ASP A 66 25.20 9.33 14.56
N TRP A 67 24.40 10.21 13.97
CA TRP A 67 24.86 11.33 13.14
C TRP A 67 25.80 12.29 13.89
N GLN A 68 25.77 12.32 15.23
CA GLN A 68 26.70 13.16 15.99
C GLN A 68 28.13 12.62 15.95
N ALA A 69 28.31 11.30 15.96
CA ALA A 69 29.62 10.68 15.84
C ALA A 69 30.27 10.99 14.48
N ILE A 70 29.47 10.94 13.39
CA ILE A 70 29.93 11.24 12.02
C ILE A 70 30.37 12.71 11.90
N VAL A 71 29.61 13.64 12.49
CA VAL A 71 29.95 15.08 12.47
C VAL A 71 31.21 15.37 13.29
N GLN A 72 31.38 14.73 14.44
CA GLN A 72 32.60 14.90 15.23
C GLN A 72 33.83 14.30 14.54
N GLU A 73 33.68 13.15 13.87
CA GLU A 73 34.78 12.55 13.12
C GLU A 73 35.18 13.39 11.90
N ALA A 74 34.22 14.03 11.23
CA ALA A 74 34.51 14.99 10.16
C ALA A 74 35.25 16.24 10.67
N SER A 75 34.83 16.80 11.79
CA SER A 75 35.44 18.00 12.38
C SER A 75 36.82 17.75 13.00
N LYS A 76 37.13 16.52 13.41
CA LYS A 76 38.44 16.14 13.99
C LYS A 76 39.49 15.84 12.91
N LYS A 77 39.07 15.70 11.66
CA LYS A 77 39.91 15.33 10.53
C LYS A 77 40.37 16.53 9.69
N GLU A 78 39.88 17.73 10.00
CA GLU A 78 40.43 19.02 9.57
C GLU A 78 41.41 19.56 10.62
#